data_AF-A0A7V1HZM7-F1
#
_entry.id   AF-A0A7V1HZM7-F1
#
_cell.length_a   1.000
_cell.length_b   1.000
_cell.length_c   1.000
_cell.angle_alpha   90.00
_cell.angle_beta   90.00
_cell.angle_gamma   90.00
#
_symmetry.space_group_name_H-M   'P 1'
#
loop_
_entity.id
_entity.type
_entity.pdbx_description
1 polymer ?
#
loop_
_entity_poly.entity_id
_entity_poly.type
_entity_poly.pdbx_seq_one_letter_code
_entity_poly.pdbx_strand_id
1 'polypeptide(L)' 'MSRYIAIEGPIGVGKSSLAKMLGERFEVEPIYEQVEENPFLDS' A
#
# COMPACT_ATOMS: atom_id res chain seq x y z
N MET A 1 -21.76 -2.16 1.25
CA MET A 1 -20.90 -1.07 0.75
C MET A 1 -19.55 -1.22 1.43
N SER A 2 -18.51 -1.58 0.68
CA SER A 2 -17.15 -1.66 1.20
C SER A 2 -16.49 -0.28 1.10
N ARG A 3 -15.76 0.15 2.13
CA ARG A 3 -14.97 1.40 2.12
C ARG A 3 -13.51 1.04 1.91
N TYR A 4 -12.84 1.76 1.01
CA TYR A 4 -11.44 1.57 0.68
C TYR A 4 -10.65 2.85 0.97
N ILE A 5 -9.39 2.69 1.35
CA ILE A 5 -8.42 3.77 1.53
C ILE A 5 -7.25 3.47 0.59
N ALA A 6 -6.96 4.38 -0.34
CA ALA A 6 -5.78 4.32 -1.19
C ALA A 6 -4.67 5.21 -0.59
N ILE A 7 -3.42 4.74 -0.66
CA ILE A 7 -2.26 5.46 -0.12
C ILE A 7 -1.27 5.69 -1.26
N GLU A 8 -1.07 6.95 -1.61
CA GLU A 8 -0.24 7.40 -2.73
C GLU A 8 0.92 8.28 -2.26
N GLY A 9 2.04 8.27 -2.99
CA GLY A 9 3.18 9.14 -2.71
C GLY A 9 4.54 8.62 -3.20
N PRO A 10 5.60 9.44 -3.12
CA PRO A 10 6.93 9.10 -3.64
C PRO A 10 7.54 7.83 -3.03
N ILE A 11 8.53 7.25 -3.72
CA ILE A 11 9.31 6.12 -3.19
C ILE A 11 10.05 6.56 -1.92
N GLY A 12 10.02 5.71 -0.88
CA GLY A 12 10.70 5.99 0.40
C GLY A 12 9.92 6.85 1.40
N VAL A 13 8.74 7.41 1.05
CA VAL A 13 7.97 8.30 1.95
C VAL A 13 7.27 7.59 3.13
N GLY A 14 7.30 6.25 3.17
CA GLY A 14 6.69 5.47 4.25
C GLY A 14 5.26 4.97 4.00
N LYS A 15 4.82 4.86 2.73
CA LYS A 15 3.48 4.36 2.37
C LYS A 15 3.15 3.01 3.01
N SER A 16 4.04 2.03 2.90
CA SER A 16 3.81 0.69 3.45
C SER A 16 3.70 0.70 4.97
N SER A 17 4.49 1.55 5.65
CA SER A 17 4.37 1.76 7.09
C SER A 17 3.01 2.34 7.48
N LEU A 18 2.54 3.35 6.74
CA LEU A 18 1.22 3.93 6.96
C LEU A 18 0.10 2.92 6.69
N ALA A 19 0.20 2.13 5.62
CA ALA A 19 -0.79 1.08 5.30
C ALA A 19 -0.90 0.06 6.43
N LYS A 20 0.24 -0.40 6.98
CA LYS A 20 0.28 -1.29 8.14
C LYS A 20 -0.40 -0.68 9.37
N MET A 21 -0.07 0.57 9.71
CA MET A 21 -0.68 1.27 10.86
C MET A 21 -2.19 1.45 10.71
N LEU A 22 -2.68 1.71 9.50
CA LEU A 22 -4.10 1.81 9.22
C LEU A 22 -4.79 0.44 9.29
N GLY A 23 -4.12 -0.62 8.81
CA GLY A 23 -4.59 -2.00 8.95
C GLY A 23 -4.78 -2.40 10.40
N GLU A 24 -3.78 -2.14 11.25
CA GLU A 24 -3.85 -2.37 12.71
C GLU A 24 -4.98 -1.55 13.36
N ARG A 25 -5.14 -0.28 12.98
CA ARG A 25 -6.14 0.62 13.58
C ARG A 25 -7.58 0.26 13.22
N PHE A 26 -7.82 -0.22 12.00
CA PHE A 26 -9.16 -0.52 11.49
C PHE A 26 -9.47 -2.02 11.46
N GLU A 27 -8.56 -2.86 11.94
CA GLU A 27 -8.67 -4.32 11.92
C GLU A 27 -8.94 -4.85 10.50
N VAL A 28 -8.21 -4.32 9.53
CA VAL A 28 -8.30 -4.70 8.11
C VAL A 28 -6.95 -5.17 7.58
N GLU A 29 -6.99 -6.09 6.62
CA GLU A 29 -5.78 -6.54 5.92
C GLU A 29 -5.34 -5.49 4.89
N PRO A 30 -4.14 -4.92 5.00
CA PRO A 30 -3.60 -4.02 3.98
C PRO A 30 -3.25 -4.79 2.70
N ILE A 31 -3.54 -4.18 1.54
CA ILE A 31 -3.16 -4.70 0.23
C ILE A 31 -1.94 -3.89 -0.24
N TYR A 32 -0.87 -4.58 -0.64
CA TYR A 32 0.35 -3.98 -1.16
C TYR A 32 0.50 -4.22 -2.67
N GLU A 33 1.27 -3.36 -3.34
CA GLU A 33 1.67 -3.56 -4.74
C GLU A 33 2.63 -4.74 -4.86
N GLN A 34 2.43 -5.58 -5.88
CA GLN A 34 3.41 -6.59 -6.29
C GLN A 34 4.47 -5.91 -7.15
N VAL A 35 5.60 -5.52 -6.56
CA VAL A 35 6.66 -4.77 -7.23
C VAL A 35 7.21 -5.54 -8.43
N GLU A 36 7.26 -6.87 -8.32
CA GLU A 36 7.70 -7.81 -9.34
C GLU A 36 6.78 -7.86 -10.58
N GLU A 37 5.56 -7.35 -10.47
CA GLU A 37 4.60 -7.26 -11.59
C GLU A 37 4.60 -5.88 -12.24
N ASN A 38 5.45 -4.94 -11.79
CA ASN A 38 5.47 -3.58 -12.31
C ASN A 38 6.22 -3.51 -13.65
N PRO A 39 5.52 -3.29 -14.79
CA PRO A 39 6.12 -3.35 -16.12
C PRO A 39 7.09 -2.20 -16.43
N PHE A 40 7.22 -1.23 -15.51
CA PHE A 40 8.11 -0.07 -15.65
C PHE A 40 9.40 -0.20 -14.83
N LEU A 41 9.49 -1.18 -13.93
CA LEU A 41 10.64 -1.37 -13.04
C LEU A 41 11.58 -2.49 -13.49
N ASP A 42 11.15 -3.33 -14.44
CA ASP A 42 12.01 -4.32 -15.08
C ASP A 42 12.95 -3.66 -16.12
N SER A 43 14.19 -4.16 -16.15
CA SER A 43 15.27 -3.69 -17.05
C SER A 43 15.25 -4.36 -18.42
#